data_AF-A0A3E0PAI5-F1
#
_entry.id   AF-A0A3E0PAI5-F1
#
_cell.length_a   1.000
_cell.length_b   1.000
_cell.length_c   1.000
_cell.angle_alpha   90.00
_cell.angle_beta   90.00
_cell.angle_gamma   90.00
#
_symmetry.space_group_name_H-M   'P 1'
#
loop_
_entity.id
_entity.type
_entity.pdbx_description
1 polymer ?
#
loop_
_entity_poly.entity_id
_entity_poly.type
_entity_poly.pdbx_seq_one_letter_code
_entity_poly.pdbx_strand_id
1 'polypeptide(L)'
;MFKKSKGLFLALTLLSSLLAAVAVVSYTGHETEAARTADFKQQVRNALNEISFPADGSLAAVESASERLTGFLSYRAGVLLSDWTADRLIDAEKRSKETGKRISKDRLAELLAKIAVNKLRNLSEEQKQSAIDTIGGFDHPDLPESFARGREFVSLRADGTGNMTRAELSSHIDSIRGENAESRIVASMIRNAIALEIESVCDALLDADPEMFGGTKCEMTPMQALLVSYAVATDDQLAGNRGDVSAKMAAIESAASDASGSSYPSHIGHRPYGANGYIFSTPADVLLDEGALKDLVLGLKQEIQ
;
A
#
# COMPACT_ATOMS: atom_id res chain seq x y z
N MET A 1 -35.58 -20.99 0.89
CA MET A 1 -35.01 -20.45 2.14
C MET A 1 -33.48 -20.18 2.05
N PHE A 2 -32.89 -20.07 0.85
CA PHE A 2 -31.45 -19.79 0.64
C PHE A 2 -31.23 -18.54 -0.25
N LYS A 3 -31.78 -17.39 0.15
CA LYS A 3 -31.55 -16.10 -0.53
C LYS A 3 -30.73 -15.08 0.29
N LYS A 4 -30.32 -15.43 1.52
CA LYS A 4 -29.54 -14.55 2.41
C LYS A 4 -28.03 -14.85 2.44
N SER A 5 -27.53 -15.89 1.76
CA SER A 5 -26.11 -16.27 1.80
C SER A 5 -25.22 -15.57 0.76
N LYS A 6 -25.77 -14.76 -0.14
CA LYS A 6 -24.98 -14.00 -1.14
C LYS A 6 -24.42 -12.68 -0.60
N GLY A 7 -25.03 -12.09 0.44
CA GLY A 7 -24.54 -10.86 1.07
C GLY A 7 -23.33 -11.07 1.99
N LEU A 8 -23.21 -12.26 2.59
CA LEU A 8 -22.12 -12.58 3.52
C LEU A 8 -20.78 -12.83 2.80
N PHE A 9 -20.82 -13.21 1.51
CA PHE A 9 -19.63 -13.50 0.71
C PHE A 9 -18.95 -12.22 0.17
N LEU A 10 -19.70 -11.13 0.03
CA LEU A 10 -19.17 -9.81 -0.34
C LEU A 10 -18.64 -9.02 0.86
N ALA A 11 -19.06 -9.36 2.09
CA ALA A 11 -18.75 -8.64 3.33
C ALA A 11 -17.43 -9.05 4.02
N LEU A 12 -16.87 -10.22 3.67
CA LEU A 12 -15.61 -10.72 4.27
C LEU A 12 -14.36 -10.36 3.48
N THR A 13 -14.54 -9.83 2.29
CA THR A 13 -13.47 -9.39 1.41
C THR A 13 -13.04 -7.97 1.77
N LEU A 14 -12.84 -7.59 3.03
CA LEU A 14 -13.00 -6.18 3.38
C LEU A 14 -12.05 -5.60 4.45
N LEU A 15 -10.74 -5.92 4.45
CA LEU A 15 -9.76 -4.87 4.86
C LEU A 15 -8.39 -4.90 4.16
N SER A 16 -7.94 -6.06 3.69
CA SER A 16 -6.98 -6.16 2.59
C SER A 16 -7.70 -6.51 1.29
N SER A 17 -8.75 -7.31 1.38
CA SER A 17 -9.72 -7.51 0.33
C SER A 17 -10.64 -6.30 0.11
N LEU A 18 -10.72 -5.35 1.07
CA LEU A 18 -11.50 -4.11 0.91
C LEU A 18 -10.98 -3.36 -0.29
N LEU A 19 -9.65 -3.33 -0.40
CA LEU A 19 -8.93 -2.78 -1.51
C LEU A 19 -8.78 -3.85 -2.64
N ALA A 20 -8.56 -5.14 -2.34
CA ALA A 20 -8.17 -6.12 -3.38
C ALA A 20 -9.25 -6.92 -4.14
N ALA A 21 -10.47 -7.10 -3.61
CA ALA A 21 -11.39 -8.11 -4.15
C ALA A 21 -12.39 -7.63 -5.21
N VAL A 22 -12.40 -6.33 -5.54
CA VAL A 22 -13.33 -5.74 -6.53
C VAL A 22 -12.65 -5.45 -7.89
N ALA A 23 -11.32 -5.58 -7.99
CA ALA A 23 -10.53 -5.18 -9.16
C ALA A 23 -10.44 -6.21 -10.31
N VAL A 24 -11.42 -7.12 -10.49
CA VAL A 24 -11.39 -8.11 -11.59
C VAL A 24 -12.20 -7.68 -12.83
N VAL A 25 -12.93 -6.56 -12.80
CA VAL A 25 -13.73 -6.14 -13.97
C VAL A 25 -13.67 -4.64 -14.18
N SER A 26 -12.84 -4.23 -15.16
CA SER A 26 -12.98 -3.07 -16.05
C SER A 26 -11.80 -2.09 -16.00
N TYR A 27 -10.99 -2.05 -17.07
CA TYR A 27 -10.65 -0.76 -17.69
C TYR A 27 -10.19 -0.92 -19.15
N THR A 28 -10.90 -0.25 -20.06
CA THR A 28 -10.51 -0.05 -21.46
C THR A 28 -10.35 1.46 -21.70
N GLY A 29 -9.23 1.85 -22.32
CA GLY A 29 -9.00 3.23 -22.76
C GLY A 29 -7.71 3.34 -23.57
N HIS A 30 -7.84 3.48 -24.89
CA HIS A 30 -6.76 3.44 -25.88
C HIS A 30 -5.87 4.71 -25.88
N GLU A 31 -4.80 4.71 -25.08
CA GLU A 31 -3.47 4.92 -25.66
C GLU A 31 -2.92 3.54 -26.02
N THR A 32 -1.92 3.41 -26.89
CA THR A 32 -1.38 2.06 -27.15
C THR A 32 -0.90 1.49 -25.82
N GLU A 33 -1.54 0.41 -25.37
CA GLU A 33 -1.31 -0.26 -24.09
C GLU A 33 0.20 -0.50 -23.86
N ALA A 34 0.93 -0.75 -24.94
CA ALA A 34 2.39 -0.87 -24.97
C ALA A 34 3.16 0.42 -24.58
N ALA A 35 2.73 1.61 -25.01
CA ALA A 35 3.39 2.87 -24.68
C ALA A 35 3.15 3.27 -23.22
N ARG A 36 1.89 3.10 -22.74
CA ARG A 36 1.57 3.24 -21.30
C ARG A 36 2.37 2.25 -20.46
N THR A 37 2.53 1.03 -20.95
CA THR A 37 3.30 -0.01 -20.27
C THR A 37 4.80 0.31 -20.22
N ALA A 38 5.39 0.83 -21.30
CA ALA A 38 6.80 1.18 -21.33
C ALA A 38 7.13 2.40 -20.44
N ASP A 39 6.29 3.44 -20.49
CA ASP A 39 6.44 4.62 -19.63
C ASP A 39 6.24 4.26 -18.15
N PHE A 40 5.21 3.48 -17.83
CA PHE A 40 4.99 2.95 -16.48
C PHE A 40 6.20 2.15 -15.97
N LYS A 41 6.74 1.23 -16.78
CA LYS A 41 7.95 0.46 -16.42
C LYS A 41 9.13 1.38 -16.14
N GLN A 42 9.32 2.43 -16.94
CA GLN A 42 10.39 3.41 -16.72
C GLN A 42 10.15 4.22 -15.44
N GLN A 43 8.92 4.63 -15.17
CA GLN A 43 8.55 5.32 -13.94
C GLN A 43 8.81 4.46 -12.70
N VAL A 44 8.48 3.16 -12.74
CA VAL A 44 8.79 2.21 -11.66
C VAL A 44 10.32 2.10 -11.47
N ARG A 45 11.10 1.96 -12.56
CA ARG A 45 12.57 1.98 -12.47
C ARG A 45 13.11 3.28 -11.85
N ASN A 46 12.53 4.43 -12.18
CA ASN A 46 12.94 5.71 -11.59
C ASN A 46 12.74 5.70 -10.06
N ALA A 47 11.61 5.16 -9.58
CA ALA A 47 11.36 5.02 -8.15
C ALA A 47 12.35 4.06 -7.48
N LEU A 48 12.61 2.90 -8.09
CA LEU A 48 13.58 1.92 -7.59
C LEU A 48 15.00 2.49 -7.56
N ASN A 49 15.37 3.30 -8.56
CA ASN A 49 16.65 3.98 -8.62
C ASN A 49 16.81 5.04 -7.51
N GLU A 50 15.73 5.71 -7.08
CA GLU A 50 15.77 6.65 -5.94
C GLU A 50 16.19 5.94 -4.65
N ILE A 51 15.73 4.69 -4.45
CA ILE A 51 16.11 3.86 -3.31
C ILE A 51 17.54 3.30 -3.50
N SER A 52 17.85 2.88 -4.73
CA SER A 52 19.04 2.12 -5.15
C SER A 52 19.42 0.99 -4.18
N PHE A 53 18.66 -0.12 -4.24
CA PHE A 53 18.92 -1.31 -3.46
C PHE A 53 20.37 -1.82 -3.61
N PRO A 54 21.00 -2.35 -2.54
CA PRO A 54 22.41 -2.67 -2.55
C PRO A 54 22.67 -3.89 -3.43
N ALA A 55 23.65 -3.79 -4.33
CA ALA A 55 24.06 -4.92 -5.18
C ALA A 55 24.84 -5.98 -4.39
N ASP A 56 25.66 -5.55 -3.43
CA ASP A 56 26.44 -6.41 -2.54
C ASP A 56 25.89 -6.40 -1.09
N GLY A 57 26.53 -7.17 -0.22
CA GLY A 57 26.21 -7.23 1.21
C GLY A 57 27.07 -6.31 2.09
N SER A 58 27.74 -5.29 1.50
CA SER A 58 28.56 -4.38 2.30
C SER A 58 27.68 -3.56 3.24
N LEU A 59 28.12 -3.42 4.50
CA LEU A 59 27.31 -2.75 5.53
C LEU A 59 26.94 -1.32 5.13
N ALA A 60 27.90 -0.55 4.61
CA ALA A 60 27.67 0.83 4.20
C ALA A 60 26.66 0.96 3.05
N ALA A 61 26.66 0.03 2.08
CA ALA A 61 25.67 0.04 1.00
C ALA A 61 24.27 -0.30 1.52
N VAL A 62 24.16 -1.26 2.43
CA VAL A 62 22.90 -1.63 3.08
C VAL A 62 22.35 -0.48 3.91
N GLU A 63 23.17 0.14 4.76
CA GLU A 63 22.78 1.30 5.57
C GLU A 63 22.27 2.45 4.69
N SER A 64 23.01 2.83 3.65
CA SER A 64 22.61 3.89 2.73
C SER A 64 21.32 3.58 1.95
N ALA A 65 21.09 2.31 1.58
CA ALA A 65 19.83 1.91 0.97
C ALA A 65 18.66 1.94 1.97
N SER A 66 18.90 1.57 3.23
CA SER A 66 17.90 1.66 4.32
C SER A 66 17.45 3.11 4.55
N GLU A 67 18.40 4.04 4.60
CA GLU A 67 18.12 5.48 4.77
C GLU A 67 17.29 6.02 3.60
N ARG A 68 17.65 5.66 2.36
CA ARG A 68 16.92 6.09 1.16
C ARG A 68 15.53 5.47 1.07
N LEU A 69 15.39 4.19 1.41
CA LEU A 69 14.08 3.54 1.53
C LEU A 69 13.22 4.26 2.58
N THR A 70 13.76 4.53 3.76
CA THR A 70 13.05 5.25 4.83
C THR A 70 12.61 6.64 4.35
N GLY A 71 13.51 7.38 3.69
CA GLY A 71 13.20 8.69 3.11
C GLY A 71 12.14 8.64 2.01
N PHE A 72 12.14 7.57 1.20
CA PHE A 72 11.14 7.32 0.16
C PHE A 72 9.75 7.07 0.77
N LEU A 73 9.65 6.14 1.72
CA LEU A 73 8.41 5.79 2.43
C LEU A 73 7.84 6.99 3.21
N SER A 74 8.72 7.73 3.90
CA SER A 74 8.35 8.93 4.66
C SER A 74 7.84 10.05 3.75
N TYR A 75 8.48 10.28 2.60
CA TYR A 75 8.02 11.30 1.67
C TYR A 75 6.66 10.94 1.09
N ARG A 76 6.51 9.68 0.62
CA ARG A 76 5.33 9.28 -0.12
C ARG A 76 4.09 9.11 0.76
N ALA A 77 4.22 8.50 1.95
CA ALA A 77 3.06 8.24 2.81
C ALA A 77 3.24 8.63 4.28
N GLY A 78 4.39 9.17 4.65
CA GLY A 78 4.66 9.51 6.05
C GLY A 78 4.96 8.30 6.93
N VAL A 79 5.29 7.16 6.32
CA VAL A 79 5.69 5.95 7.03
C VAL A 79 7.11 6.15 7.55
N LEU A 80 7.27 6.09 8.88
CA LEU A 80 8.54 6.29 9.55
C LEU A 80 8.99 4.96 10.16
N LEU A 81 10.24 4.57 9.91
CA LEU A 81 10.88 3.48 10.64
C LEU A 81 11.59 4.09 11.84
N SER A 82 11.33 3.59 13.05
CA SER A 82 12.21 3.91 14.18
C SER A 82 13.63 3.38 13.94
N ASP A 83 14.62 3.97 14.61
CA ASP A 83 16.02 3.51 14.56
C ASP A 83 16.13 2.01 14.84
N TRP A 84 15.37 1.52 15.83
CA TRP A 84 15.32 0.09 16.14
C TRP A 84 14.81 -0.75 14.97
N THR A 85 13.76 -0.31 14.28
CA THR A 85 13.19 -1.03 13.14
C THR A 85 14.12 -0.98 11.94
N ALA A 86 14.75 0.17 11.69
CA ALA A 86 15.76 0.34 10.64
C ALA A 86 16.99 -0.56 10.86
N ASP A 87 17.54 -0.61 12.08
CA ASP A 87 18.67 -1.48 12.44
C ASP A 87 18.35 -2.96 12.20
N ARG A 88 17.13 -3.38 12.56
CA ARG A 88 16.68 -4.76 12.33
C ARG A 88 16.47 -5.10 10.86
N LEU A 89 16.06 -4.13 10.05
CA LEU A 89 15.96 -4.28 8.61
C LEU A 89 17.36 -4.41 7.99
N ILE A 90 18.31 -3.57 8.40
CA ILE A 90 19.73 -3.62 7.97
C ILE A 90 20.34 -4.99 8.32
N ASP A 91 20.16 -5.46 9.56
CA ASP A 91 20.59 -6.79 10.00
C ASP A 91 20.05 -7.90 9.08
N ALA A 92 18.74 -7.85 8.79
CA ALA A 92 18.07 -8.87 7.98
C ALA A 92 18.54 -8.83 6.52
N GLU A 93 18.67 -7.63 5.95
CA GLU A 93 19.14 -7.42 4.58
C GLU A 93 20.56 -7.95 4.40
N LYS A 94 21.47 -7.58 5.30
CA LYS A 94 22.85 -8.07 5.29
C LYS A 94 22.90 -9.59 5.32
N ARG A 95 22.13 -10.22 6.19
CA ARG A 95 22.08 -11.68 6.30
C ARG A 95 21.49 -12.33 5.03
N SER A 96 20.50 -11.70 4.41
CA SER A 96 19.92 -12.17 3.13
C SER A 96 20.99 -12.16 2.03
N LYS A 97 21.83 -11.12 1.99
CA LYS A 97 22.97 -11.04 1.05
C LYS A 97 24.05 -12.07 1.32
N GLU A 98 24.38 -12.33 2.59
CA GLU A 98 25.38 -13.33 2.99
C GLU A 98 24.94 -14.77 2.70
N THR A 99 23.67 -15.08 2.96
CA THR A 99 23.14 -16.45 2.86
C THR A 99 22.51 -16.76 1.50
N GLY A 100 22.15 -15.72 0.73
CA GLY A 100 21.35 -15.85 -0.48
C GLY A 100 19.86 -16.16 -0.23
N LYS A 101 19.42 -16.31 1.03
CA LYS A 101 18.00 -16.54 1.36
C LYS A 101 17.15 -15.34 0.95
N ARG A 102 15.94 -15.61 0.45
CA ARG A 102 14.97 -14.61 0.00
C ARG A 102 13.58 -14.91 0.57
N ILE A 103 12.75 -13.87 0.63
CA ILE A 103 11.35 -13.94 1.06
C ILE A 103 10.48 -14.19 -0.17
N SER A 104 9.64 -15.23 -0.12
CA SER A 104 8.65 -15.52 -1.16
C SER A 104 7.40 -14.65 -1.01
N LYS A 105 6.64 -14.49 -2.12
CA LYS A 105 5.33 -13.82 -2.11
C LYS A 105 4.38 -14.41 -1.06
N ASP A 106 4.28 -15.74 -1.02
CA ASP A 106 3.41 -16.46 -0.07
C ASP A 106 3.78 -16.16 1.38
N ARG A 107 5.09 -16.13 1.67
CA ARG A 107 5.57 -15.85 3.03
C ARG A 107 5.26 -14.42 3.44
N LEU A 108 5.47 -13.46 2.54
CA LEU A 108 5.10 -12.07 2.78
C LEU A 108 3.59 -11.92 3.00
N ALA A 109 2.77 -12.61 2.20
CA ALA A 109 1.31 -12.62 2.35
C ALA A 109 0.87 -13.14 3.72
N GLU A 110 1.50 -14.20 4.22
CA GLU A 110 1.23 -14.74 5.56
C GLU A 110 1.57 -13.74 6.67
N LEU A 111 2.72 -13.08 6.58
CA LEU A 111 3.17 -12.10 7.57
C LEU A 111 2.21 -10.90 7.61
N LEU A 112 1.90 -10.32 6.44
CA LEU A 112 0.98 -9.20 6.34
C LEU A 112 -0.44 -9.57 6.76
N ALA A 113 -0.93 -10.78 6.43
CA ALA A 113 -2.24 -11.25 6.88
C ALA A 113 -2.32 -11.36 8.40
N LYS A 114 -1.27 -11.89 9.03
CA LYS A 114 -1.19 -11.98 10.50
C LYS A 114 -1.23 -10.59 11.14
N ILE A 115 -0.47 -9.63 10.59
CA ILE A 115 -0.46 -8.24 11.06
C ILE A 115 -1.83 -7.61 10.89
N ALA A 116 -2.45 -7.74 9.70
CA ALA A 116 -3.76 -7.18 9.39
C ALA A 116 -4.86 -7.73 10.31
N VAL A 117 -4.90 -9.05 10.55
CA VAL A 117 -5.84 -9.67 11.49
C VAL A 117 -5.65 -9.12 12.91
N ASN A 118 -4.40 -9.01 13.36
CA ASN A 118 -4.11 -8.46 14.69
C ASN A 118 -4.51 -6.99 14.81
N LYS A 119 -4.27 -6.18 13.76
CA LYS A 119 -4.66 -4.76 13.72
C LYS A 119 -6.17 -4.60 13.73
N LEU A 120 -6.87 -5.33 12.87
CA LEU A 120 -8.33 -5.34 12.83
C LEU A 120 -8.94 -5.64 14.19
N ARG A 121 -8.46 -6.70 14.84
CA ARG A 121 -8.95 -7.11 16.17
C ARG A 121 -8.76 -6.02 17.22
N ASN A 122 -7.61 -5.34 17.20
CA ASN A 122 -7.25 -4.37 18.23
C ASN A 122 -7.54 -2.92 17.83
N LEU A 123 -8.24 -2.71 16.71
CA LEU A 123 -8.56 -1.38 16.22
C LEU A 123 -9.50 -0.69 17.22
N SER A 124 -9.10 0.47 17.73
CA SER A 124 -9.99 1.31 18.55
C SER A 124 -11.10 1.93 17.69
N GLU A 125 -12.18 2.42 18.32
CA GLU A 125 -13.23 3.13 17.58
C GLU A 125 -12.70 4.41 16.94
N GLU A 126 -11.79 5.10 17.63
CA GLU A 126 -11.13 6.31 17.15
C GLU A 126 -10.28 6.01 15.90
N GLN A 127 -9.47 4.94 15.93
CA GLN A 127 -8.68 4.53 14.77
C GLN A 127 -9.56 4.04 13.61
N LYS A 128 -10.67 3.34 13.91
CA LYS A 128 -11.65 2.95 12.89
C LYS A 128 -12.22 4.18 12.19
N GLN A 129 -12.68 5.16 12.97
CA GLN A 129 -13.25 6.38 12.40
C GLN A 129 -12.20 7.16 11.60
N SER A 130 -11.00 7.34 12.15
CA SER A 130 -9.88 7.99 11.44
C SER A 130 -9.55 7.30 10.11
N ALA A 131 -9.56 5.96 10.08
CA ALA A 131 -9.33 5.20 8.85
C ALA A 131 -10.44 5.40 7.81
N ILE A 132 -11.71 5.36 8.24
CA ILE A 132 -12.86 5.62 7.37
C ILE A 132 -12.81 7.04 6.80
N ASP A 133 -12.45 8.02 7.64
CA ASP A 133 -12.33 9.42 7.26
C ASP A 133 -11.22 9.61 6.23
N THR A 134 -10.08 8.95 6.44
CA THR A 134 -8.93 8.96 5.54
C THR A 134 -9.27 8.37 4.17
N ILE A 135 -9.93 7.21 4.11
CA ILE A 135 -10.32 6.59 2.81
C ILE A 135 -11.36 7.46 2.08
N GLY A 136 -12.03 8.38 2.79
CA GLY A 136 -12.88 9.42 2.19
C GLY A 136 -12.14 10.39 1.25
N GLY A 137 -10.82 10.31 1.17
CA GLY A 137 -9.99 11.09 0.27
C GLY A 137 -9.33 12.29 0.94
N PHE A 138 -8.65 13.09 0.13
CA PHE A 138 -7.95 14.28 0.60
C PHE A 138 -8.91 15.28 1.27
N ASP A 139 -8.58 15.67 2.50
CA ASP A 139 -9.33 16.62 3.31
C ASP A 139 -8.45 17.81 3.72
N HIS A 140 -8.95 19.00 3.43
CA HIS A 140 -8.29 20.26 3.76
C HIS A 140 -9.34 21.33 4.05
N PRO A 141 -9.11 22.24 5.03
CA PRO A 141 -10.05 23.32 5.34
C PRO A 141 -10.40 24.22 4.15
N ASP A 142 -9.45 24.40 3.23
CA ASP A 142 -9.64 25.22 2.03
C ASP A 142 -10.22 24.43 0.83
N LEU A 143 -10.63 23.18 1.04
CA LEU A 143 -11.22 22.37 -0.03
C LEU A 143 -12.62 22.92 -0.37
N PRO A 144 -12.92 23.21 -1.65
CA PRO A 144 -14.25 23.68 -2.03
C PRO A 144 -15.34 22.68 -1.65
N GLU A 145 -16.51 23.18 -1.20
CA GLU A 145 -17.63 22.36 -0.73
C GLU A 145 -18.14 21.37 -1.81
N SER A 146 -17.95 21.68 -3.08
CA SER A 146 -18.26 20.77 -4.20
C SER A 146 -17.48 19.45 -4.11
N PHE A 147 -16.22 19.47 -3.65
CA PHE A 147 -15.42 18.27 -3.44
C PHE A 147 -15.77 17.57 -2.12
N ALA A 148 -16.14 18.34 -1.09
CA ALA A 148 -16.57 17.78 0.19
C ALA A 148 -17.87 16.95 0.06
N ARG A 149 -18.81 17.39 -0.80
CA ARG A 149 -20.08 16.69 -1.05
C ARG A 149 -19.94 15.32 -1.71
N GLY A 150 -18.83 15.04 -2.38
CA GLY A 150 -18.55 13.74 -3.01
C GLY A 150 -18.12 12.63 -2.05
N ARG A 151 -17.85 12.95 -0.78
CA ARG A 151 -17.24 12.03 0.19
C ARG A 151 -18.23 11.11 0.92
N GLU A 152 -19.46 10.98 0.42
CA GLU A 152 -20.42 9.98 0.93
C GLU A 152 -19.93 8.55 0.60
N PHE A 153 -19.34 8.42 -0.58
CA PHE A 153 -18.69 7.20 -1.05
C PHE A 153 -17.19 7.28 -0.79
N VAL A 154 -16.62 6.13 -0.44
CA VAL A 154 -15.19 5.91 -0.32
C VAL A 154 -14.75 5.03 -1.48
N SER A 155 -13.61 5.36 -2.07
CA SER A 155 -12.96 4.48 -3.03
C SER A 155 -11.90 3.67 -2.32
N LEU A 156 -11.92 2.37 -2.56
CA LEU A 156 -11.03 1.43 -1.92
C LEU A 156 -9.74 1.26 -2.72
N ARG A 157 -9.62 1.89 -3.90
CA ARG A 157 -8.42 1.83 -4.72
C ARG A 157 -8.11 3.16 -5.38
N ALA A 158 -6.84 3.41 -5.62
CA ALA A 158 -6.32 4.59 -6.30
C ALA A 158 -6.83 4.69 -7.74
N ASP A 159 -7.23 3.57 -8.35
CA ASP A 159 -7.86 3.53 -9.68
C ASP A 159 -9.37 3.79 -9.65
N GLY A 160 -9.96 4.03 -8.47
CA GLY A 160 -11.39 4.27 -8.30
C GLY A 160 -12.24 3.00 -8.13
N THR A 161 -11.63 1.81 -8.11
CA THR A 161 -12.36 0.55 -7.96
C THR A 161 -12.76 0.27 -6.50
N GLY A 162 -13.81 -0.54 -6.33
CA GLY A 162 -14.37 -0.85 -5.01
C GLY A 162 -14.95 0.39 -4.34
N ASN A 163 -16.12 0.87 -4.78
CA ASN A 163 -16.78 2.00 -4.11
C ASN A 163 -17.85 1.49 -3.14
N MET A 164 -17.93 2.10 -1.97
CA MET A 164 -19.03 1.89 -1.02
C MET A 164 -19.27 3.12 -0.17
N THR A 165 -20.36 3.16 0.56
CA THR A 165 -20.62 4.23 1.53
C THR A 165 -19.74 4.06 2.78
N ARG A 166 -19.49 5.16 3.51
CA ARG A 166 -18.77 5.12 4.80
C ARG A 166 -19.47 4.22 5.84
N ALA A 167 -20.81 4.18 5.81
CA ALA A 167 -21.61 3.34 6.68
C ALA A 167 -21.44 1.84 6.37
N GLU A 168 -21.41 1.47 5.08
CA GLU A 168 -21.11 0.09 4.65
C GLU A 168 -19.69 -0.31 5.07
N LEU A 169 -18.70 0.58 4.87
CA LEU A 169 -17.33 0.34 5.30
C LEU A 169 -17.25 0.10 6.82
N SER A 170 -17.86 0.98 7.64
CA SER A 170 -17.88 0.79 9.10
C SER A 170 -18.53 -0.53 9.48
N SER A 171 -19.67 -0.86 8.88
CA SER A 171 -20.39 -2.11 9.12
C SER A 171 -19.54 -3.34 8.79
N HIS A 172 -18.77 -3.29 7.70
CA HIS A 172 -17.85 -4.36 7.32
C HIS A 172 -16.69 -4.51 8.33
N ILE A 173 -16.09 -3.41 8.77
CA ILE A 173 -15.06 -3.42 9.82
C ILE A 173 -15.60 -4.06 11.10
N ASP A 174 -16.79 -3.64 11.54
CA ASP A 174 -17.42 -4.15 12.77
C ASP A 174 -17.80 -5.63 12.64
N SER A 175 -18.24 -6.07 11.46
CA SER A 175 -18.54 -7.48 11.16
C SER A 175 -17.30 -8.37 11.27
N ILE A 176 -16.12 -7.85 10.90
CA ILE A 176 -14.84 -8.55 11.04
C ILE A 176 -14.43 -8.56 12.52
N ARG A 177 -14.58 -7.44 13.25
CA ARG A 177 -14.16 -7.29 14.65
C ARG A 177 -14.96 -8.11 15.66
N GLY A 178 -16.28 -8.17 15.51
CA GLY A 178 -17.20 -8.65 16.58
C GLY A 178 -17.00 -10.11 17.01
N GLU A 179 -17.07 -11.07 16.09
CA GLU A 179 -17.01 -12.51 16.43
C GLU A 179 -16.18 -13.36 15.45
N ASN A 180 -15.62 -12.73 14.41
CA ASN A 180 -15.14 -13.44 13.21
C ASN A 180 -13.65 -13.21 12.88
N ALA A 181 -12.95 -12.26 13.52
CA ALA A 181 -11.54 -12.01 13.21
C ALA A 181 -10.64 -13.25 13.47
N GLU A 182 -11.00 -14.08 14.46
CA GLU A 182 -10.30 -15.34 14.77
C GLU A 182 -10.78 -16.52 13.91
N SER A 183 -11.83 -16.33 13.12
CA SER A 183 -12.29 -17.36 12.19
C SER A 183 -11.18 -17.63 11.19
N ARG A 184 -10.76 -18.90 11.11
CA ARG A 184 -9.80 -19.36 10.10
C ARG A 184 -10.24 -18.99 8.69
N ILE A 185 -11.54 -18.89 8.45
CA ILE A 185 -12.12 -18.48 7.16
C ILE A 185 -11.75 -17.01 6.87
N VAL A 186 -11.99 -16.11 7.82
CA VAL A 186 -11.68 -14.68 7.66
C VAL A 186 -10.18 -14.46 7.49
N ALA A 187 -9.35 -15.09 8.32
CA ALA A 187 -7.90 -15.01 8.19
C ALA A 187 -7.40 -15.53 6.83
N SER A 188 -7.99 -16.63 6.33
CA SER A 188 -7.67 -17.15 4.99
C SER A 188 -8.10 -16.21 3.87
N MET A 189 -9.25 -15.54 4.01
CA MET A 189 -9.73 -14.57 3.02
C MET A 189 -8.84 -13.32 3.00
N ILE A 190 -8.43 -12.82 4.16
CA ILE A 190 -7.48 -11.70 4.30
C ILE A 190 -6.14 -12.07 3.64
N ARG A 191 -5.60 -13.26 3.93
CA ARG A 191 -4.36 -13.75 3.32
C ARG A 191 -4.46 -13.84 1.81
N ASN A 192 -5.53 -14.45 1.28
CA ASN A 192 -5.69 -14.60 -0.17
C ASN A 192 -5.77 -13.25 -0.87
N ALA A 193 -6.43 -12.27 -0.26
CA ALA A 193 -6.52 -10.92 -0.81
C ALA A 193 -5.15 -10.23 -0.85
N ILE A 194 -4.39 -10.31 0.23
CA ILE A 194 -3.03 -9.78 0.30
C ILE A 194 -2.12 -10.47 -0.72
N ALA A 195 -2.26 -11.78 -0.88
CA ALA A 195 -1.47 -12.54 -1.84
C ALA A 195 -1.70 -12.06 -3.28
N LEU A 196 -2.95 -11.76 -3.65
CA LEU A 196 -3.28 -11.19 -4.97
C LEU A 196 -2.67 -9.81 -5.17
N GLU A 197 -2.69 -8.95 -4.15
CA GLU A 197 -2.06 -7.62 -4.25
C GLU A 197 -0.54 -7.70 -4.32
N ILE A 198 0.08 -8.56 -3.52
CA ILE A 198 1.52 -8.83 -3.61
C ILE A 198 1.86 -9.35 -5.00
N GLU A 199 1.04 -10.24 -5.57
CA GLU A 199 1.23 -10.73 -6.92
C GLU A 199 1.14 -9.62 -7.96
N SER A 200 0.12 -8.75 -7.89
CA SER A 200 -0.01 -7.60 -8.80
C SER A 200 1.18 -6.63 -8.70
N VAL A 201 1.61 -6.28 -7.49
CA VAL A 201 2.78 -5.41 -7.27
C VAL A 201 4.05 -6.08 -7.77
N CYS A 202 4.24 -7.36 -7.47
CA CYS A 202 5.37 -8.14 -7.95
C CYS A 202 5.40 -8.22 -9.47
N ASP A 203 4.27 -8.46 -10.14
CA ASP A 203 4.20 -8.54 -11.59
C ASP A 203 4.64 -7.21 -12.20
N ALA A 204 4.16 -6.07 -11.67
CA ALA A 204 4.59 -4.74 -12.09
C ALA A 204 6.10 -4.51 -11.88
N LEU A 205 6.65 -4.94 -10.74
CA LEU A 205 8.07 -4.81 -10.42
C LEU A 205 8.95 -5.71 -11.29
N LEU A 206 8.56 -6.95 -11.54
CA LEU A 206 9.25 -7.90 -12.42
C LEU A 206 9.24 -7.43 -13.87
N ASP A 207 8.11 -6.86 -14.29
CA ASP A 207 7.94 -6.30 -15.62
C ASP A 207 8.81 -5.07 -15.86
N ALA A 208 9.04 -4.28 -14.82
CA ALA A 208 9.91 -3.12 -14.84
C ALA A 208 11.38 -3.53 -14.72
N ASP A 209 11.78 -4.28 -13.69
CA ASP A 209 13.16 -4.64 -13.38
C ASP A 209 13.28 -6.11 -12.91
N PRO A 210 13.36 -7.07 -13.85
CA PRO A 210 13.38 -8.50 -13.51
C PRO A 210 14.68 -8.92 -12.81
N GLU A 211 15.80 -8.23 -13.04
CA GLU A 211 17.09 -8.56 -12.44
C GLU A 211 17.09 -8.23 -10.93
N MET A 212 16.51 -7.08 -10.57
CA MET A 212 16.45 -6.64 -9.17
C MET A 212 15.61 -7.57 -8.29
N PHE A 213 14.53 -8.15 -8.82
CA PHE A 213 13.53 -8.91 -8.05
C PHE A 213 13.58 -10.44 -8.26
N GLY A 214 14.76 -10.97 -8.62
CA GLY A 214 15.02 -12.41 -8.60
C GLY A 214 14.40 -13.18 -9.77
N GLY A 215 14.30 -12.57 -10.94
CA GLY A 215 13.75 -13.21 -12.14
C GLY A 215 12.25 -13.42 -12.05
N THR A 216 11.72 -14.58 -12.44
CA THR A 216 10.27 -14.76 -12.66
C THR A 216 9.43 -15.03 -11.41
N LYS A 217 10.04 -15.13 -10.22
CA LYS A 217 9.35 -15.58 -8.99
C LYS A 217 9.06 -14.46 -7.99
N CYS A 218 9.60 -13.25 -8.18
CA CYS A 218 9.57 -12.16 -7.21
C CYS A 218 10.10 -12.62 -5.83
N GLU A 219 11.32 -13.16 -5.80
CA GLU A 219 11.99 -13.54 -4.56
C GLU A 219 12.73 -12.31 -3.99
N MET A 220 12.23 -11.82 -2.86
CA MET A 220 12.59 -10.50 -2.34
C MET A 220 13.67 -10.58 -1.27
N THR A 221 14.54 -9.59 -1.23
CA THR A 221 15.29 -9.25 0.00
C THR A 221 14.35 -8.62 1.04
N PRO A 222 14.74 -8.55 2.33
CA PRO A 222 13.96 -7.86 3.35
C PRO A 222 13.57 -6.41 2.99
N MET A 223 14.48 -5.61 2.42
CA MET A 223 14.15 -4.23 2.02
C MET A 223 13.13 -4.18 0.87
N GLN A 224 13.25 -5.09 -0.10
CA GLN A 224 12.28 -5.22 -1.19
C GLN A 224 10.91 -5.68 -0.67
N ALA A 225 10.87 -6.63 0.26
CA ALA A 225 9.63 -7.09 0.88
C ALA A 225 8.94 -5.97 1.68
N LEU A 226 9.71 -5.10 2.34
CA LEU A 226 9.17 -3.90 2.98
C LEU A 226 8.58 -2.92 1.96
N LEU A 227 9.25 -2.67 0.83
CA LEU A 227 8.74 -1.81 -0.24
C LEU A 227 7.42 -2.36 -0.83
N VAL A 228 7.34 -3.68 -1.07
CA VAL A 228 6.10 -4.32 -1.54
C VAL A 228 5.00 -4.22 -0.50
N SER A 229 5.32 -4.44 0.78
CA SER A 229 4.35 -4.28 1.88
C SER A 229 3.80 -2.87 1.95
N TYR A 230 4.66 -1.87 1.74
CA TYR A 230 4.28 -0.48 1.62
C TYR A 230 3.31 -0.27 0.44
N ALA A 231 3.71 -0.68 -0.76
CA ALA A 231 2.91 -0.51 -1.98
C ALA A 231 1.51 -1.11 -1.83
N VAL A 232 1.41 -2.31 -1.25
CA VAL A 232 0.13 -2.99 -0.96
C VAL A 232 -0.71 -2.21 0.06
N ALA A 233 -0.10 -1.69 1.12
CA ALA A 233 -0.83 -0.99 2.17
C ALA A 233 -1.28 0.42 1.76
N THR A 234 -0.56 1.07 0.84
CA THR A 234 -0.85 2.45 0.40
C THR A 234 -1.51 2.54 -0.97
N ASP A 235 -1.70 1.40 -1.65
CA ASP A 235 -2.09 1.30 -3.06
C ASP A 235 -1.21 2.18 -3.97
N ASP A 236 0.07 2.20 -3.65
CA ASP A 236 1.07 2.95 -4.40
C ASP A 236 1.69 2.03 -5.45
N GLN A 237 1.44 2.33 -6.72
CA GLN A 237 1.98 1.59 -7.86
C GLN A 237 3.49 1.77 -8.07
N LEU A 238 4.16 2.55 -7.20
CA LEU A 238 5.59 2.87 -7.27
C LEU A 238 6.00 3.54 -8.59
N ALA A 239 5.04 4.14 -9.29
CA ALA A 239 5.31 4.89 -10.51
C ALA A 239 5.92 6.25 -10.17
N GLY A 240 7.16 6.46 -10.60
CA GLY A 240 7.85 7.75 -10.61
C GLY A 240 8.76 7.96 -9.41
N ASN A 241 9.81 8.76 -9.58
CA ASN A 241 10.57 9.27 -8.44
C ASN A 241 9.82 10.42 -7.75
N ARG A 242 10.41 11.00 -6.70
CA ARG A 242 9.87 12.18 -5.99
C ARG A 242 9.43 13.32 -6.92
N GLY A 243 10.21 13.62 -7.95
CA GLY A 243 9.89 14.68 -8.91
C GLY A 243 8.64 14.34 -9.74
N ASP A 244 8.57 13.11 -10.26
CA ASP A 244 7.45 12.61 -11.06
C ASP A 244 6.13 12.64 -10.24
N VAL A 245 6.19 12.19 -8.98
CA VAL A 245 5.03 12.17 -8.09
C VAL A 245 4.58 13.59 -7.71
N SER A 246 5.52 14.49 -7.44
CA SER A 246 5.19 15.90 -7.17
C SER A 246 4.52 16.55 -8.39
N ALA A 247 5.00 16.26 -9.60
CA ALA A 247 4.37 16.73 -10.83
C ALA A 247 2.95 16.18 -11.01
N LYS A 248 2.72 14.90 -10.66
CA LYS A 248 1.39 14.31 -10.64
C LYS A 248 0.44 15.00 -9.65
N MET A 249 0.91 15.34 -8.45
CA MET A 249 0.10 16.13 -7.50
C MET A 249 -0.22 17.51 -8.05
N ALA A 250 0.75 18.20 -8.66
CA ALA A 250 0.51 19.50 -9.29
C ALA A 250 -0.53 19.41 -10.44
N ALA A 251 -0.50 18.32 -11.22
CA ALA A 251 -1.50 18.07 -12.26
C ALA A 251 -2.91 17.86 -11.69
N ILE A 252 -3.04 17.15 -10.56
CA ILE A 252 -4.31 16.98 -9.83
C ILE A 252 -4.82 18.34 -9.33
N GLU A 253 -3.94 19.16 -8.73
CA GLU A 253 -4.26 20.52 -8.28
C GLU A 253 -4.86 21.36 -9.41
N SER A 254 -4.18 21.39 -10.56
CA SER A 254 -4.62 22.14 -11.74
C SER A 254 -5.94 21.62 -12.26
N ALA A 255 -6.06 20.30 -12.47
CA ALA A 255 -7.27 19.70 -13.03
C ALA A 255 -8.50 19.90 -12.13
N ALA A 256 -8.32 19.77 -10.81
CA ALA A 256 -9.39 20.02 -9.84
C ALA A 256 -9.78 21.50 -9.79
N SER A 257 -8.80 22.41 -9.88
CA SER A 257 -9.07 23.85 -9.93
C SER A 257 -9.86 24.22 -11.18
N ASP A 258 -9.45 23.69 -12.34
CA ASP A 258 -10.10 23.91 -13.64
C ASP A 258 -11.52 23.35 -13.66
N ALA A 259 -11.72 22.14 -13.14
CA ALA A 259 -13.04 21.48 -13.12
C ALA A 259 -14.05 22.14 -12.18
N SER A 260 -13.58 22.70 -11.07
CA SER A 260 -14.45 23.34 -10.06
C SER A 260 -14.62 24.84 -10.25
N GLY A 261 -13.76 25.48 -11.04
CA GLY A 261 -13.70 26.94 -11.18
C GLY A 261 -13.28 27.65 -9.87
N SER A 262 -12.71 26.93 -8.91
CA SER A 262 -12.24 27.43 -7.62
C SER A 262 -10.81 26.95 -7.38
N SER A 263 -10.03 27.64 -6.56
CA SER A 263 -8.69 27.16 -6.20
C SER A 263 -8.77 25.85 -5.42
N TYR A 264 -8.03 24.83 -5.87
CA TYR A 264 -7.79 23.64 -5.08
C TYR A 264 -6.60 23.88 -4.12
N PRO A 265 -6.58 23.28 -2.91
CA PRO A 265 -5.45 23.42 -1.99
C PRO A 265 -4.12 23.04 -2.65
N SER A 266 -3.06 23.80 -2.36
CA SER A 266 -1.75 23.52 -2.98
C SER A 266 -1.23 22.14 -2.60
N HIS A 267 -0.58 21.44 -3.53
CA HIS A 267 0.09 20.17 -3.22
C HIS A 267 1.34 20.33 -2.33
N ILE A 268 1.91 21.53 -2.22
CA ILE A 268 3.15 21.77 -1.48
C ILE A 268 2.92 21.53 0.01
N GLY A 269 3.78 20.68 0.62
CA GLY A 269 3.68 20.32 2.04
C GLY A 269 2.74 19.14 2.32
N HIS A 270 2.04 18.63 1.30
CA HIS A 270 1.21 17.44 1.41
C HIS A 270 1.96 16.19 0.93
N ARG A 271 1.52 15.04 1.43
CA ARG A 271 2.05 13.74 1.03
C ARG A 271 1.25 13.21 -0.16
N PRO A 272 1.89 12.53 -1.12
CA PRO A 272 1.18 11.94 -2.23
C PRO A 272 0.19 10.83 -1.81
N TYR A 273 0.59 9.98 -0.87
CA TYR A 273 -0.16 8.82 -0.39
C TYR A 273 -0.29 8.83 1.14
N GLY A 274 -0.93 7.79 1.69
CA GLY A 274 -1.04 7.59 3.13
C GLY A 274 -2.16 8.40 3.77
N ALA A 275 -2.02 8.68 5.07
CA ALA A 275 -3.01 9.42 5.82
C ALA A 275 -3.16 10.82 5.23
N ASN A 276 -4.38 11.12 4.74
CA ASN A 276 -4.69 12.34 4.00
C ASN A 276 -3.79 12.56 2.76
N GLY A 277 -3.50 11.48 2.02
CA GLY A 277 -2.72 11.51 0.79
C GLY A 277 -3.42 12.26 -0.35
N TYR A 278 -2.67 13.15 -1.00
CA TYR A 278 -3.13 14.08 -2.03
C TYR A 278 -3.50 13.39 -3.36
N ILE A 279 -2.76 12.34 -3.74
CA ILE A 279 -3.07 11.50 -4.90
C ILE A 279 -4.11 10.46 -4.51
N PHE A 280 -3.84 9.74 -3.41
CA PHE A 280 -4.76 8.75 -2.87
C PHE A 280 -4.56 8.62 -1.37
N SER A 281 -5.66 8.70 -0.63
CA SER A 281 -5.63 8.62 0.83
C SER A 281 -5.87 7.18 1.29
N THR A 282 -4.97 6.69 2.14
CA THR A 282 -5.04 5.36 2.75
C THR A 282 -4.73 5.46 4.24
N PRO A 283 -5.28 4.58 5.10
CA PRO A 283 -4.99 4.59 6.53
C PRO A 283 -3.62 3.95 6.83
N ALA A 284 -2.58 4.39 6.12
CA ALA A 284 -1.23 3.88 6.24
C ALA A 284 -0.66 4.06 7.65
N ASP A 285 -1.08 5.11 8.35
CA ASP A 285 -0.78 5.38 9.76
C ASP A 285 -1.38 4.34 10.72
N VAL A 286 -2.41 3.61 10.30
CA VAL A 286 -3.00 2.48 11.04
C VAL A 286 -2.38 1.15 10.60
N LEU A 287 -2.20 0.96 9.29
CA LEU A 287 -1.74 -0.30 8.70
C LEU A 287 -0.23 -0.52 8.84
N LEU A 288 0.54 0.56 8.76
CA LEU A 288 2.00 0.60 8.83
C LEU A 288 2.45 1.46 10.02
N ASP A 289 1.74 1.37 11.14
CA ASP A 289 2.23 1.98 12.38
C ASP A 289 3.51 1.28 12.87
N GLU A 290 4.17 1.89 13.85
CA GLU A 290 5.43 1.37 14.38
C GLU A 290 5.30 -0.08 14.89
N GLY A 291 4.16 -0.47 15.45
CA GLY A 291 3.93 -1.85 15.89
C GLY A 291 3.88 -2.84 14.73
N ALA A 292 3.15 -2.48 13.66
CA ALA A 292 3.07 -3.30 12.45
C ALA A 292 4.42 -3.43 11.75
N LEU A 293 5.18 -2.33 11.65
CA LEU A 293 6.50 -2.32 11.03
C LEU A 293 7.50 -3.18 11.82
N LYS A 294 7.47 -3.10 13.16
CA LYS A 294 8.27 -3.99 14.02
C LYS A 294 7.93 -5.46 13.79
N ASP A 295 6.65 -5.80 13.79
CA ASP A 295 6.18 -7.18 13.58
C ASP A 295 6.58 -7.70 12.20
N LEU A 296 6.47 -6.86 11.17
CA LEU A 296 6.88 -7.20 9.80
C LEU A 296 8.39 -7.47 9.75
N VAL A 297 9.22 -6.52 10.17
CA VAL A 297 10.69 -6.65 10.10
C VAL A 297 11.20 -7.84 10.92
N LEU A 298 10.63 -8.10 12.10
CA LEU A 298 10.94 -9.31 12.87
C LEU A 298 10.56 -10.58 12.12
N GLY A 299 9.40 -10.61 11.48
CA GLY A 299 8.95 -11.73 10.64
C GLY A 299 9.88 -11.98 9.45
N LEU A 300 10.30 -10.91 8.76
CA LEU A 300 11.28 -10.99 7.66
C LEU A 300 12.63 -11.51 8.15
N LYS A 301 13.10 -11.01 9.31
CA LYS A 301 14.37 -11.46 9.90
C LYS A 301 14.35 -12.93 10.27
N GLN A 302 13.25 -13.45 10.80
CA GLN A 302 13.10 -14.87 11.12
C GLN A 302 13.19 -15.77 9.89
N GLU A 303 12.68 -15.33 8.74
CA GLU A 303 12.73 -16.09 7.49
C GLU A 303 14.17 -16.26 6.94
N ILE A 304 15.01 -15.25 7.18
CA ILE A 304 16.38 -15.19 6.67
C ILE A 304 17.39 -15.87 7.63
N GLN A 305 16.98 -16.22 8.86
CA GLN A 305 17.84 -16.92 9.82
C GLN A 305 18.10 -18.37 9.42
#